data_AF-Q2LQV2-F1
#
_entry.id   AF-Q2LQV2-F1
#
_cell.length_a   1.000
_cell.length_b   1.000
_cell.length_c   1.000
_cell.angle_alpha   90.00
_cell.angle_beta   90.00
_cell.angle_gamma   90.00
#
_symmetry.space_group_name_H-M   'P 1'
#
loop_
_entity.id
_entity.type
_entity.pdbx_description
1 polymer ?
#
loop_
_entity_poly.entity_id
_entity_poly.type
_entity_poly.pdbx_seq_one_letter_code
_entity_poly.pdbx_strand_id
1 'polypeptide(L)' 'MKIYVCNQPVFVAAGMTVRHALLAAGCREKPEELLVRDEWGNEVGLDGALHDGQQLFVTKKSQTDVRPRSL' A
#
# COMPACT_ATOMS: atom_id res chain seq x y z
N MET A 1 -0.51 6.12 16.13
CA MET A 1 -1.32 4.93 15.82
C MET A 1 -0.43 3.83 15.27
N LYS A 2 -0.75 2.59 15.59
CA LYS A 2 -0.03 1.41 15.13
C LYS A 2 -0.80 0.81 13.97
N ILE A 3 -0.17 0.68 12.82
CA ILE A 3 -0.73 -0.01 11.63
C ILE A 3 0.19 -1.16 11.25
N TYR A 4 -0.25 -2.07 10.41
CA TYR A 4 0.54 -3.20 9.94
C TYR A 4 0.66 -3.16 8.42
N VAL A 5 1.88 -3.06 7.90
CA VAL A 5 2.18 -3.17 6.46
C VAL A 5 2.85 -4.52 6.24
N CYS A 6 2.23 -5.42 5.47
CA CYS A 6 2.74 -6.78 5.25
C CYS A 6 3.12 -7.51 6.55
N ASN A 7 2.24 -7.46 7.55
CA ASN A 7 2.45 -7.99 8.91
C ASN A 7 3.60 -7.34 9.71
N GLN A 8 4.21 -6.27 9.20
CA GLN A 8 5.19 -5.50 9.95
C GLN A 8 4.52 -4.30 10.64
N PRO A 9 4.69 -4.13 11.96
CA PRO A 9 4.11 -3.00 12.66
C PRO A 9 4.83 -1.70 12.29
N VAL A 10 4.06 -0.69 11.91
CA VAL A 10 4.52 0.66 11.59
C VAL A 10 3.78 1.65 12.47
N PHE A 11 4.53 2.58 13.07
CA PHE A 11 3.96 3.64 13.90
C PHE A 11 3.87 4.93 13.09
N VAL A 12 2.66 5.46 12.95
CA VAL A 12 2.41 6.72 12.24
C VAL A 12 1.65 7.69 13.13
N ALA A 13 1.78 8.98 12.86
CA ALA A 13 1.02 10.03 13.54
C ALA A 13 -0.45 10.06 13.04
N ALA A 14 -1.35 10.62 13.85
CA ALA A 14 -2.73 10.86 13.41
C ALA A 14 -2.77 11.89 12.26
N GLY A 15 -3.68 11.69 11.30
CA GLY A 15 -3.76 12.50 10.09
C GLY A 15 -2.80 12.09 8.98
N MET A 16 -1.96 11.07 9.19
CA MET A 16 -1.12 10.49 8.14
C MET A 16 -1.93 9.59 7.21
N THR A 17 -1.45 9.48 5.97
CA THR A 17 -2.06 8.67 4.91
C THR A 17 -1.29 7.37 4.67
N VAL A 18 -1.90 6.45 3.91
CA VAL A 18 -1.29 5.20 3.45
C VAL A 18 0.10 5.41 2.86
N ARG A 19 0.30 6.47 2.04
CA ARG A 19 1.62 6.80 1.48
C ARG A 19 2.70 6.92 2.54
N HIS A 20 2.41 7.65 3.62
CA HIS A 20 3.36 7.87 4.71
C HIS A 20 3.68 6.56 5.44
N ALA A 21 2.69 5.69 5.65
CA ALA A 21 2.88 4.36 6.21
C ALA A 21 3.81 3.49 5.35
N LEU A 22 3.65 3.49 4.02
CA LEU A 22 4.51 2.71 3.12
C LEU A 22 5.96 3.20 3.12
N LEU A 23 6.15 4.52 3.16
CA LEU A 23 7.48 5.11 3.28
C LEU A 23 8.14 4.73 4.62
N ALA A 24 7.38 4.79 5.71
CA ALA A 24 7.84 4.41 7.04
C ALA A 24 8.12 2.90 7.17
N ALA A 25 7.42 2.06 6.40
CA ALA A 25 7.68 0.62 6.31
C ALA A 25 8.99 0.28 5.58
N GLY A 26 9.63 1.26 4.92
CA GLY A 26 10.87 1.03 4.17
C GLY A 26 10.66 0.21 2.88
N CYS A 27 9.47 0.30 2.26
CA CYS A 27 9.24 -0.29 0.96
C CYS A 27 10.28 0.24 -0.05
N ARG A 28 10.99 -0.67 -0.73
CA ARG A 28 12.03 -0.32 -1.71
C ARG A 28 11.47 0.34 -2.97
N GLU A 29 10.22 0.03 -3.29
CA GLU A 29 9.53 0.50 -4.48
C GLU A 29 8.80 1.80 -4.20
N LYS A 30 8.55 2.56 -5.26
CA LYS A 30 7.75 3.77 -5.15
C LYS A 30 6.31 3.40 -4.77
N PRO A 31 5.67 4.15 -3.86
CA PRO A 31 4.27 3.92 -3.51
C PRO A 31 3.33 3.87 -4.73
N GLU A 32 3.64 4.62 -5.80
CA GLU A 32 2.85 4.64 -7.04
C GLU A 32 2.83 3.29 -7.80
N GLU A 33 3.90 2.51 -7.66
CA GLU A 33 4.10 1.21 -8.32
C GLU A 33 3.47 0.07 -7.52
N LEU A 34 3.02 0.35 -6.30
CA LEU A 34 2.41 -0.61 -5.41
C LEU A 34 0.88 -0.55 -5.50
N LEU A 35 0.26 -1.72 -5.45
CA LEU A 35 -1.16 -1.90 -5.20
C LEU A 35 -1.33 -2.17 -3.71
N VAL A 36 -2.08 -1.32 -3.02
CA VAL A 36 -2.33 -1.46 -1.59
C VAL A 36 -3.74 -1.97 -1.39
N ARG A 37 -3.88 -2.99 -0.53
CA ARG A 37 -5.18 -3.54 -0.15
C ARG A 37 -5.32 -3.62 1.37
N ASP A 38 -6.55 -3.51 1.85
CA ASP A 38 -6.89 -3.76 3.24
C ASP A 38 -7.09 -5.26 3.54
N GLU A 39 -7.44 -5.59 4.78
CA GLU A 39 -7.75 -6.96 5.23
C GLU A 39 -8.99 -7.58 4.56
N TRP A 40 -9.87 -6.76 4.00
CA TRP A 40 -11.04 -7.20 3.26
C TRP A 40 -10.76 -7.34 1.75
N GLY A 41 -9.53 -7.05 1.32
CA GLY A 41 -9.10 -7.14 -0.06
C GLY A 41 -9.51 -5.94 -0.92
N ASN A 42 -10.04 -4.86 -0.32
CA ASN A 42 -10.37 -3.65 -1.04
C ASN A 42 -9.10 -2.85 -1.36
N GLU A 43 -9.06 -2.23 -2.54
CA GLU A 43 -7.98 -1.32 -2.88
C GLU A 43 -8.05 -0.04 -2.04
N VAL A 44 -6.94 0.32 -1.42
CA VAL A 44 -6.82 1.55 -0.64
C VAL A 44 -5.91 2.51 -1.37
N GLY A 45 -6.42 3.70 -1.68
CA GLY A 45 -5.62 4.76 -2.29
C GLY A 45 -4.48 5.22 -1.38
N LEU A 46 -3.42 5.75 -1.98
CA LEU A 46 -2.25 6.27 -1.25
C LEU A 46 -2.59 7.46 -0.33
N ASP A 47 -3.66 8.19 -0.66
CA ASP A 47 -4.20 9.31 0.12
C ASP A 47 -5.29 8.85 1.10
N GLY A 48 -5.53 7.54 1.19
CA GLY A 48 -6.45 6.95 2.14
C GLY A 48 -6.07 7.25 3.59
N ALA A 49 -7.08 7.50 4.41
CA ALA A 49 -6.92 7.66 5.84
C ALA A 49 -6.51 6.33 6.49
N LEU A 50 -5.70 6.43 7.55
CA LEU A 50 -5.28 5.29 8.34
C LEU A 50 -6.05 5.21 9.65
N HIS A 51 -6.33 3.98 10.08
CA HIS A 51 -6.96 3.67 11.36
C HIS A 51 -6.01 2.86 12.24
N ASP A 52 -6.13 3.00 13.56
CA ASP A 52 -5.32 2.20 14.48
C ASP A 52 -5.65 0.71 14.35
N GLY A 53 -4.63 -0.14 14.31
CA GLY A 53 -4.73 -1.58 14.08
C GLY A 53 -4.88 -2.00 12.62
N GLN A 54 -5.02 -1.07 11.68
CA GLN A 54 -5.31 -1.38 10.28
C GLN A 54 -4.21 -2.23 9.63
N GLN A 55 -4.63 -3.23 8.87
CA GLN A 55 -3.74 -4.10 8.09
C GLN A 55 -3.74 -3.68 6.63
N LEU A 56 -2.53 -3.49 6.09
CA LEU A 56 -2.28 -3.15 4.70
C LEU A 56 -1.40 -4.22 4.07
N PHE A 57 -1.81 -4.65 2.89
CA PHE A 57 -1.10 -5.61 2.07
C PHE A 57 -0.65 -4.90 0.80
N VAL A 58 0.65 -4.98 0.50
CA VAL A 58 1.18 -4.42 -0.74
C VAL A 58 1.54 -5.52 -1.72
N THR A 59 1.19 -5.31 -2.98
CA THR A 59 1.67 -6.10 -4.11
C THR A 59 2.23 -5.18 -5.17
N LYS A 60 3.22 -5.65 -5.93
CA LYS A 60 3.69 -4.90 -7.09
C LYS A 60 2.59 -4.85 -8.13
N LYS A 61 2.38 -3.69 -8.76
CA LYS A 61 1.64 -3.63 -10.02
C LYS A 61 2.50 -4.34 -11.07
N SER A 62 2.27 -5.63 -11.27
CA SER A 62 2.85 -6.34 -12.39
C SER A 62 2.40 -5.63 -13.66
N GLN A 63 3.34 -4.97 -14.33
CA GLN A 63 3.17 -4.42 -15.66
C GLN A 63 3.00 -5.60 -16.63
N THR A 64 1.80 -6.17 -16.66
CA THR A 64 1.44 -7.23 -17.60
C THR A 64 -0.05 -7.15 -17.87
N ASP A 65 -0.44 -6.27 -18.78
CA ASP A 65 -1.21 -6.68 -19.96
C ASP A 65 -1.20 -5.57 -21.02
N VAL A 66 -0.06 -5.39 -21.70
CA VAL A 66 -0.08 -4.83 -23.05
C VAL A 66 0.71 -5.80 -23.90
N ARG A 67 0.08 -6.91 -24.31
CA ARG A 67 0.55 -7.62 -25.49
C ARG A 67 0.14 -6.76 -26.69
N PRO A 68 1.06 -6.13 -27.45
CA PRO A 68 0.69 -5.64 -28.76
C PRO A 68 0.24 -6.85 -29.58
N ARG A 69 -0.99 -6.79 -30.07
CA ARG A 69 -1.56 -7.77 -30.99
C ARG A 69 -0.74 -7.66 -32.27
N SER A 70 0.17 -8.61 -32.51
CA SER A 70 0.91 -8.68 -33.77
C SER A 70 -0.09 -8.77 -34.93
N LEU A 71 -0.01 -7.82 -35.85
CA LEU A 71 -0.65 -7.82 -37.17
C LEU A 71 0.45 -7.94 -38.23
#